data_AF-A0A4Q2SEN6-F1
#
_entry.id   AF-A0A4Q2SEN6-F1
#
_cell.length_a   1.000
_cell.length_b   1.000
_cell.length_c   1.000
_cell.angle_alpha   90.00
_cell.angle_beta   90.00
_cell.angle_gamma   90.00
#
_symmetry.space_group_name_H-M   'P 1'
#
loop_
_entity.id
_entity.type
_entity.pdbx_description
1 polymer ?
#
loop_
_entity_poly.entity_id
_entity_poly.type
_entity_poly.pdbx_seq_one_letter_code
_entity_poly.pdbx_strand_id
1 'polypeptide(L)'
;MRLQVARLALTGLVAGFVSVVTPASTAVAVPVPCVVTTTGTGGVVAAAGDTFATTAFELVAPSSAANVEDVDVEVSLVHDNASQVRVRLAHATTSILQRRFVDSGPQVRPLTWDDEAASAYGPTSLAGTYRPDEPLTEHDGTAAQGQWRLLVDNWAGSRGRVESWSVRISYSACDADDDGAEDHTDNCTGVANPDQSDRDADGIGDACDGDTDGDGLVDTVDGCRLVAAATASGCPRVGTRTRLGKDEGRLVGRVRSDVRACRSGVEVTLKRAKPGRDLRLVVLRARSSGRFSTRMPRSAGRYYVVVRSQYAPGAAECASSRSKKVRVRR
;
A
#
# COMPACT_ATOMS: atom_id res chain seq x y z
N MET A 1 -33.96 -17.55 -100.52
CA MET A 1 -33.30 -18.84 -100.25
C MET A 1 -31.81 -18.72 -100.49
N ARG A 2 -31.02 -18.73 -99.41
CA ARG A 2 -29.62 -19.21 -99.31
C ARG A 2 -29.14 -18.85 -97.89
N LEU A 3 -29.38 -19.78 -96.96
CA LEU A 3 -28.72 -19.78 -95.66
C LEU A 3 -27.35 -20.45 -95.85
N GLN A 4 -26.26 -19.70 -95.62
CA GLN A 4 -24.93 -20.27 -95.45
C GLN A 4 -24.68 -20.53 -93.97
N VAL A 5 -24.40 -21.79 -93.65
CA VAL A 5 -23.99 -22.26 -92.32
C VAL A 5 -22.48 -22.07 -92.21
N ALA A 6 -22.02 -21.19 -91.32
CA ALA A 6 -20.61 -21.07 -90.95
C ALA A 6 -20.36 -21.83 -89.64
N ARG A 7 -19.53 -22.87 -89.70
CA ARG A 7 -18.95 -23.54 -88.54
C ARG A 7 -17.81 -22.67 -88.02
N LEU A 8 -17.88 -22.23 -86.76
CA LEU A 8 -16.76 -21.59 -86.06
C LEU A 8 -16.29 -22.49 -84.91
N ALA A 9 -15.00 -22.81 -84.93
CA ALA A 9 -14.32 -23.66 -83.97
C ALA A 9 -14.16 -22.96 -82.60
N LEU A 10 -14.43 -23.69 -81.53
CA LEU A 10 -14.28 -23.24 -80.14
C LEU A 10 -12.85 -23.58 -79.67
N THR A 11 -11.93 -22.60 -79.70
CA THR A 11 -10.64 -22.69 -79.02
C THR A 11 -10.79 -22.11 -77.61
N GLY A 12 -10.78 -22.98 -76.60
CA GLY A 12 -10.77 -22.58 -75.19
C GLY A 12 -9.38 -22.07 -74.77
N LEU A 13 -9.31 -20.83 -74.30
CA LEU A 13 -8.13 -20.21 -73.72
C LEU A 13 -8.25 -20.30 -72.19
N VAL A 14 -7.47 -21.16 -71.54
CA VAL A 14 -7.40 -21.25 -70.07
C VAL A 14 -6.45 -20.15 -69.58
N ALA A 15 -7.00 -19.08 -69.01
CA ALA A 15 -6.22 -18.06 -68.33
C ALA A 15 -5.95 -18.50 -66.88
N GLY A 16 -4.72 -18.90 -66.59
CA GLY A 16 -4.26 -19.17 -65.23
C GLY A 16 -4.01 -17.87 -64.47
N PHE A 17 -4.85 -17.56 -63.49
CA PHE A 17 -4.61 -16.51 -62.50
C PHE A 17 -3.58 -17.02 -61.48
N VAL A 18 -2.36 -16.49 -61.52
CA VAL A 18 -1.37 -16.66 -60.44
C VAL A 18 -1.66 -15.59 -59.40
N SER A 19 -2.37 -15.94 -58.32
CA SER A 19 -2.50 -15.09 -57.14
C SER A 19 -1.15 -15.03 -56.43
N VAL A 20 -0.45 -13.90 -56.57
CA VAL A 20 0.71 -13.58 -55.74
C VAL A 20 0.20 -13.28 -54.34
N VAL A 21 0.30 -14.26 -53.44
CA VAL A 21 0.05 -14.07 -52.01
C VAL A 21 1.27 -13.33 -51.46
N THR A 22 1.14 -12.02 -51.26
CA THR A 22 2.08 -11.25 -50.44
C THR A 22 2.00 -11.80 -49.01
N PRO A 23 3.12 -12.24 -48.40
CA PRO A 23 3.08 -12.60 -46.99
C PRO A 23 2.71 -11.35 -46.18
N ALA A 24 1.70 -11.49 -45.32
CA ALA A 24 1.37 -10.46 -44.35
C ALA A 24 2.62 -10.18 -43.51
N SER A 25 3.10 -8.94 -43.58
CA SER A 25 4.16 -8.45 -42.71
C SER A 25 3.69 -8.66 -41.27
N THR A 26 4.29 -9.61 -40.56
CA THR A 26 4.09 -9.76 -39.12
C THR A 26 4.69 -8.51 -38.49
N ALA A 27 3.85 -7.49 -38.27
CA ALA A 27 4.20 -6.37 -37.43
C ALA A 27 4.57 -6.96 -36.07
N VAL A 28 5.85 -6.90 -35.72
CA VAL A 28 6.32 -7.16 -34.37
C VAL A 28 5.58 -6.15 -33.50
N ALA A 29 4.63 -6.62 -32.68
CA ALA A 29 3.95 -5.76 -31.72
C ALA A 29 5.03 -5.15 -30.84
N VAL A 30 5.25 -3.84 -30.97
CA VAL A 30 6.10 -3.10 -30.04
C VAL A 30 5.51 -3.37 -28.65
N PRO A 31 6.32 -3.82 -27.67
CA PRO A 31 5.81 -4.03 -26.32
C PRO A 31 5.17 -2.72 -25.87
N VAL A 32 3.89 -2.78 -25.53
CA VAL A 32 3.15 -1.63 -25.03
C VAL A 32 3.83 -1.24 -23.71
N PRO A 33 4.35 -0.01 -23.59
CA PRO A 33 4.93 0.43 -22.32
C PRO A 33 3.83 0.40 -21.26
N CYS A 34 4.14 -0.08 -20.06
CA CYS A 34 3.18 -0.19 -18.97
C CYS A 34 2.45 1.13 -18.65
N VAL A 35 3.20 2.23 -18.80
CA VAL A 35 2.73 3.57 -18.51
C VAL A 35 3.09 4.49 -19.66
N VAL A 36 2.15 5.36 -20.04
CA VAL A 36 2.40 6.45 -20.99
C VAL A 36 2.09 7.78 -20.32
N THR A 37 3.09 8.67 -20.31
CA THR A 37 2.90 10.05 -19.86
C THR A 37 2.92 11.00 -21.06
N THR A 38 1.84 11.76 -21.21
CA THR A 38 1.74 12.84 -22.18
C THR A 38 1.85 14.18 -21.45
N THR A 39 2.70 15.08 -21.94
CA THR A 39 2.88 16.42 -21.36
C THR A 39 2.63 17.52 -22.38
N GLY A 40 2.28 18.72 -21.90
CA GLY A 40 2.08 19.88 -22.75
C GLY A 40 2.38 21.22 -22.06
N THR A 41 2.79 22.22 -22.85
CA THR A 41 3.23 23.55 -22.38
C THR A 41 2.09 24.52 -22.06
N GLY A 42 0.88 24.00 -21.79
CA GLY A 42 -0.28 24.79 -21.41
C GLY A 42 -0.70 25.87 -22.41
N GLY A 43 -1.46 26.87 -21.96
CA GLY A 43 -2.00 27.93 -22.81
C GLY A 43 -2.97 28.85 -22.09
N VAL A 44 -3.45 29.87 -22.80
CA VAL A 44 -4.38 30.87 -22.24
C VAL A 44 -5.75 30.23 -22.01
N VAL A 45 -6.27 30.36 -20.80
CA VAL A 45 -7.65 30.03 -20.46
C VAL A 45 -8.48 31.29 -20.69
N ALA A 46 -9.39 31.22 -21.66
CA ALA A 46 -10.25 32.35 -22.00
C ALA A 46 -11.14 32.76 -20.82
N ALA A 47 -11.41 34.06 -20.68
CA ALA A 47 -12.40 34.56 -19.74
C ALA A 47 -13.81 34.17 -20.21
N ALA A 48 -14.71 33.97 -19.27
CA ALA A 48 -16.13 33.94 -19.57
C ALA A 48 -16.55 35.30 -20.15
N GLY A 49 -17.22 35.28 -21.30
CA GLY A 49 -18.05 36.41 -21.73
C GLY A 49 -19.32 36.45 -20.87
N ASP A 50 -20.49 36.43 -21.50
CA ASP A 50 -21.77 36.46 -20.79
C ASP A 50 -22.21 35.09 -20.21
N THR A 51 -21.43 34.02 -20.42
CA THR A 51 -21.79 32.64 -20.00
C THR A 51 -20.62 31.89 -19.34
N PHE A 52 -19.78 31.21 -20.13
CA PHE A 52 -18.55 30.54 -19.70
C PHE A 52 -17.68 30.24 -20.93
N ALA A 53 -16.41 29.92 -20.71
CA ALA A 53 -15.49 29.52 -21.77
C ALA A 53 -14.83 28.18 -21.42
N THR A 54 -14.75 27.27 -22.40
CA THR A 54 -13.98 26.03 -22.26
C THR A 54 -12.73 26.11 -23.12
N THR A 55 -11.57 25.90 -22.51
CA THR A 55 -10.29 25.75 -23.20
C THR A 55 -9.93 24.27 -23.23
N ALA A 56 -9.65 23.72 -24.41
CA ALA A 56 -9.28 22.32 -24.58
C ALA A 56 -7.80 22.20 -24.96
N PHE A 57 -7.08 21.35 -24.22
CA PHE A 57 -5.73 20.92 -24.58
C PHE A 57 -5.83 19.48 -25.08
N GLU A 58 -5.47 19.29 -26.34
CA GLU A 58 -5.46 17.98 -26.99
C GLU A 58 -4.22 17.22 -26.57
N LEU A 59 -4.43 15.99 -26.08
CA LEU A 59 -3.35 15.09 -25.73
C LEU A 59 -2.93 14.29 -26.95
N VAL A 60 -1.64 13.95 -27.04
CA VAL A 60 -1.18 12.93 -27.97
C VAL A 60 -1.74 11.60 -27.48
N ALA A 61 -2.75 11.09 -28.20
CA ALA A 61 -3.38 9.83 -27.89
C ALA A 61 -2.35 8.69 -27.80
N PRO A 62 -2.41 7.83 -26.78
CA PRO A 62 -1.69 6.57 -26.83
C PRO A 62 -2.11 5.77 -28.06
N SER A 63 -1.14 5.14 -28.74
CA SER A 63 -1.43 4.23 -29.86
C SER A 63 -1.81 2.82 -29.40
N SER A 64 -1.78 2.57 -28.08
CA SER A 64 -2.07 1.27 -27.49
C SER A 64 -3.57 0.97 -27.51
N ALA A 65 -3.91 -0.25 -27.91
CA ALA A 65 -5.27 -0.78 -27.76
C ALA A 65 -5.50 -1.44 -26.39
N ALA A 66 -4.52 -1.38 -25.47
CA ALA A 66 -4.68 -1.85 -24.10
C ALA A 66 -5.76 -1.04 -23.38
N ASN A 67 -6.36 -1.66 -22.36
CA ASN A 67 -7.33 -0.99 -21.53
C ASN A 67 -6.61 -0.09 -20.52
N VAL A 68 -7.21 1.06 -20.23
CA VAL A 68 -6.84 1.93 -19.11
C VAL A 68 -7.10 1.17 -17.81
N GLU A 69 -6.17 1.29 -16.88
CA GLU A 69 -6.27 0.79 -15.51
C GLU A 69 -6.20 1.94 -14.50
N ASP A 70 -5.37 2.94 -14.77
CA ASP A 70 -5.29 4.16 -13.97
C ASP A 70 -4.97 5.38 -14.84
N VAL A 71 -5.34 6.56 -14.34
CA VAL A 71 -5.06 7.85 -14.95
C VAL A 71 -4.70 8.91 -13.91
N ASP A 72 -3.44 9.34 -13.86
CA ASP A 72 -3.04 10.55 -13.13
C ASP A 72 -3.14 11.81 -14.01
N VAL A 73 -3.68 12.90 -13.45
CA VAL A 73 -3.74 14.21 -14.14
C VAL A 73 -3.02 15.29 -13.33
N GLU A 74 -1.88 15.77 -13.81
CA GLU A 74 -1.18 16.92 -13.24
C GLU A 74 -1.49 18.21 -14.02
N VAL A 75 -1.87 19.28 -13.31
CA VAL A 75 -2.11 20.60 -13.91
C VAL A 75 -1.48 21.71 -13.07
N SER A 76 -0.70 22.57 -13.72
CA SER A 76 -0.30 23.88 -13.17
C SER A 76 -1.17 24.97 -13.80
N LEU A 77 -2.10 25.52 -13.02
CA LEU A 77 -3.04 26.55 -13.46
C LEU A 77 -2.81 27.86 -12.70
N VAL A 78 -2.80 28.96 -13.45
CA VAL A 78 -2.76 30.34 -12.96
C VAL A 78 -4.03 31.08 -13.28
N HIS A 79 -4.76 31.53 -12.25
CA HIS A 79 -6.01 32.25 -12.40
C HIS A 79 -6.35 33.08 -11.15
N ASP A 80 -6.68 34.36 -11.32
CA ASP A 80 -6.94 35.30 -10.20
C ASP A 80 -8.15 34.91 -9.32
N ASN A 81 -9.12 34.21 -9.90
CA ASN A 81 -10.28 33.66 -9.20
C ASN A 81 -10.50 32.17 -9.55
N ALA A 82 -9.68 31.27 -8.99
CA ALA A 82 -9.79 29.85 -9.31
C ALA A 82 -11.14 29.24 -8.94
N SER A 83 -11.86 29.75 -7.91
CA SER A 83 -13.19 29.25 -7.52
C SER A 83 -14.24 29.20 -8.66
N GLN A 84 -14.01 29.93 -9.74
CA GLN A 84 -14.84 29.93 -10.95
C GLN A 84 -14.22 29.16 -12.11
N VAL A 85 -13.25 28.30 -11.83
CA VAL A 85 -12.57 27.45 -12.80
C VAL A 85 -12.80 25.98 -12.43
N ARG A 86 -12.86 25.15 -13.46
CA ARG A 86 -13.01 23.71 -13.34
C ARG A 86 -12.06 23.02 -14.30
N VAL A 87 -11.46 21.94 -13.83
CA VAL A 87 -10.65 21.04 -14.66
C VAL A 87 -11.40 19.73 -14.83
N ARG A 88 -11.45 19.23 -16.07
CA ARG A 88 -12.02 17.94 -16.44
C ARG A 88 -11.07 17.20 -17.36
N LEU A 89 -11.01 15.89 -17.23
CA LEU A 89 -10.41 15.01 -18.22
C LEU A 89 -11.54 14.44 -19.07
N ALA A 90 -11.35 14.38 -20.38
CA ALA A 90 -12.30 13.77 -21.29
C ALA A 90 -11.62 12.74 -22.19
N HIS A 91 -12.25 11.58 -22.29
CA HIS A 91 -11.83 10.48 -23.14
C HIS A 91 -13.05 9.75 -23.69
N ALA A 92 -13.05 9.47 -24.99
CA ALA A 92 -14.18 8.89 -25.70
C ALA A 92 -15.49 9.65 -25.42
N THR A 93 -16.47 9.00 -24.78
CA THR A 93 -17.76 9.60 -24.40
C THR A 93 -17.81 10.09 -22.95
N THR A 94 -16.75 9.84 -22.17
CA THR A 94 -16.68 10.14 -20.74
C THR A 94 -15.96 11.46 -20.52
N SER A 95 -16.44 12.26 -19.57
CA SER A 95 -15.73 13.43 -19.08
C SER A 95 -15.83 13.50 -17.56
N ILE A 96 -14.72 13.22 -16.89
CA ILE A 96 -14.63 13.12 -15.43
C ILE A 96 -14.21 14.47 -14.86
N LEU A 97 -14.96 14.93 -13.87
CA LEU A 97 -14.64 16.12 -13.09
C LEU A 97 -13.43 15.89 -12.19
N GLN A 98 -12.30 16.46 -12.58
CA GLN A 98 -11.10 16.42 -11.75
C GLN A 98 -11.28 17.35 -10.55
N ARG A 99 -11.69 18.61 -10.80
CA ARG A 99 -11.91 19.56 -9.71
C ARG A 99 -12.80 20.75 -10.04
N ARG A 100 -13.62 21.15 -9.08
CA ARG A 100 -14.11 22.53 -8.90
C ARG A 100 -13.28 23.21 -7.82
N PHE A 101 -12.45 24.18 -8.19
CA PHE A 101 -11.66 24.91 -7.20
C PHE A 101 -12.59 25.64 -6.24
N VAL A 102 -12.20 25.74 -4.98
CA VAL A 102 -13.01 26.34 -3.90
C VAL A 102 -12.30 27.51 -3.23
N ASP A 103 -11.05 27.73 -3.60
CA ASP A 103 -10.19 28.80 -3.15
C ASP A 103 -10.28 30.02 -4.08
N SER A 104 -10.33 31.18 -3.45
CA SER A 104 -10.27 32.48 -4.11
C SER A 104 -8.82 32.98 -4.11
N GLY A 105 -8.26 33.25 -5.29
CA GLY A 105 -6.93 33.84 -5.45
C GLY A 105 -6.10 33.22 -6.58
N PRO A 106 -4.95 33.84 -6.93
CA PRO A 106 -4.03 33.35 -7.96
C PRO A 106 -3.41 32.01 -7.55
N GLN A 107 -3.82 30.96 -8.24
CA GLN A 107 -3.17 29.64 -8.15
C GLN A 107 -1.85 29.68 -8.92
N VAL A 108 -0.77 29.11 -8.39
CA VAL A 108 0.48 28.83 -9.14
C VAL A 108 1.08 27.59 -8.50
N ARG A 109 0.52 26.42 -8.77
CA ARG A 109 0.93 25.16 -8.14
C ARG A 109 0.61 24.01 -9.07
N PRO A 110 1.54 23.06 -9.31
CA PRO A 110 1.16 21.78 -9.87
C PRO A 110 0.26 21.06 -8.85
N LEU A 111 -0.88 20.60 -9.32
CA LEU A 111 -1.79 19.73 -8.58
C LEU A 111 -1.94 18.45 -9.39
N THR A 112 -1.68 17.33 -8.75
CA THR A 112 -1.90 16.00 -9.33
C THR A 112 -3.23 15.48 -8.81
N TRP A 113 -4.11 15.09 -9.72
CA TRP A 113 -5.38 14.42 -9.44
C TRP A 113 -5.21 12.93 -9.71
N ASP A 114 -5.49 12.15 -8.68
CA ASP A 114 -5.19 10.73 -8.54
C ASP A 114 -6.21 10.23 -7.48
N ASP A 115 -7.02 9.21 -7.76
CA ASP A 115 -8.06 8.74 -6.85
C ASP A 115 -7.57 7.82 -5.72
N GLU A 116 -6.33 7.35 -5.82
CA GLU A 116 -5.56 6.62 -4.82
C GLU A 116 -5.02 7.59 -3.76
N ALA A 117 -4.84 8.86 -4.10
CA ALA A 117 -4.33 9.90 -3.23
C ALA A 117 -5.05 9.91 -1.87
N ALA A 118 -4.31 9.97 -0.77
CA ALA A 118 -4.94 9.93 0.57
C ALA A 118 -5.73 11.20 0.93
N SER A 119 -5.43 12.33 0.30
CA SER A 119 -5.91 13.66 0.71
C SER A 119 -6.95 14.23 -0.25
N ALA A 120 -8.02 14.83 0.29
CA ALA A 120 -8.94 15.65 -0.48
C ALA A 120 -8.40 17.09 -0.64
N TYR A 121 -8.63 17.71 -1.78
CA TYR A 121 -8.25 19.11 -2.00
C TYR A 121 -9.21 20.08 -1.27
N GLY A 122 -8.66 21.13 -0.65
CA GLY A 122 -9.40 22.14 0.09
C GLY A 122 -8.81 23.56 -0.05
N PRO A 123 -9.46 24.58 0.56
CA PRO A 123 -9.10 26.00 0.34
C PRO A 123 -7.69 26.42 0.76
N THR A 124 -7.01 25.60 1.56
CA THR A 124 -5.64 25.84 2.05
C THR A 124 -4.64 24.83 1.51
N SER A 125 -5.03 24.02 0.51
CA SER A 125 -4.16 23.01 -0.10
C SER A 125 -2.92 23.66 -0.74
N LEU A 126 -1.79 22.96 -0.63
CA LEU A 126 -0.54 23.35 -1.28
C LEU A 126 -0.40 22.60 -2.61
N ALA A 127 0.78 22.68 -3.23
CA ALA A 127 1.09 21.80 -4.34
C ALA A 127 1.18 20.35 -3.82
N GLY A 128 0.72 19.39 -4.61
CA GLY A 128 0.70 17.99 -4.22
C GLY A 128 -0.37 17.18 -4.93
N THR A 129 -0.55 15.94 -4.47
CA THR A 129 -1.48 14.96 -5.02
C THR A 129 -2.77 14.92 -4.19
N TYR A 130 -3.92 14.93 -4.86
CA TYR A 130 -5.23 15.01 -4.23
C TYR A 130 -6.27 14.18 -4.98
N ARG A 131 -7.27 13.67 -4.23
CA ARG A 131 -8.42 12.99 -4.83
C ARG A 131 -9.21 13.92 -5.75
N PRO A 132 -9.60 13.48 -6.94
CA PRO A 132 -10.52 14.23 -7.80
C PRO A 132 -11.93 14.28 -7.19
N ASP A 133 -12.76 15.22 -7.68
CA ASP A 133 -14.16 15.34 -7.24
C ASP A 133 -15.05 14.20 -7.77
N GLU A 134 -14.72 13.65 -8.95
CA GLU A 134 -15.25 12.42 -9.54
C GLU A 134 -14.06 11.47 -9.78
N PRO A 135 -14.17 10.18 -9.43
CA PRO A 135 -13.03 9.25 -9.45
C PRO A 135 -12.55 8.97 -10.89
N LEU A 136 -11.24 8.86 -11.10
CA LEU A 136 -10.66 8.60 -12.42
C LEU A 136 -10.83 7.15 -12.86
N THR A 137 -11.08 6.23 -11.92
CA THR A 137 -11.50 4.84 -12.14
C THR A 137 -12.71 4.65 -13.08
N GLU A 138 -13.50 5.70 -13.40
CA GLU A 138 -14.52 5.57 -14.47
C GLU A 138 -13.91 5.40 -15.88
N HIS A 139 -12.60 5.61 -16.04
CA HIS A 139 -11.87 5.30 -17.27
C HIS A 139 -11.40 3.84 -17.35
N ASP A 140 -11.49 3.07 -16.27
CA ASP A 140 -10.94 1.72 -16.21
C ASP A 140 -11.67 0.77 -17.16
N GLY A 141 -10.89 -0.11 -17.80
CA GLY A 141 -11.41 -1.06 -18.78
C GLY A 141 -11.76 -0.41 -20.13
N THR A 142 -11.67 0.92 -20.28
CA THR A 142 -11.83 1.58 -21.57
C THR A 142 -10.55 1.47 -22.40
N ALA A 143 -10.66 1.40 -23.74
CA ALA A 143 -9.48 1.30 -24.58
C ALA A 143 -8.72 2.63 -24.58
N ALA A 144 -7.42 2.62 -24.24
CA ALA A 144 -6.62 3.84 -24.10
C ALA A 144 -6.44 4.63 -25.41
N GLN A 145 -6.59 3.98 -26.57
CA GLN A 145 -6.57 4.62 -27.87
C GLN A 145 -7.71 5.63 -28.05
N GLY A 146 -7.45 6.66 -28.84
CA GLY A 146 -8.46 7.67 -29.18
C GLY A 146 -8.19 9.00 -28.49
N GLN A 147 -9.13 9.92 -28.66
CA GLN A 147 -8.88 11.32 -28.34
C GLN A 147 -9.03 11.59 -26.84
N TRP A 148 -7.96 12.10 -26.23
CA TRP A 148 -7.91 12.59 -24.86
C TRP A 148 -7.83 14.11 -24.85
N ARG A 149 -8.59 14.75 -23.95
CA ARG A 149 -8.63 16.20 -23.80
C ARG A 149 -8.62 16.61 -22.34
N LEU A 150 -7.70 17.50 -21.99
CA LEU A 150 -7.79 18.26 -20.76
C LEU A 150 -8.65 19.50 -21.01
N LEU A 151 -9.75 19.63 -20.28
CA LEU A 151 -10.72 20.70 -20.45
C LEU A 151 -10.68 21.61 -19.23
N VAL A 152 -10.51 22.91 -19.47
CA VAL A 152 -10.58 23.95 -18.43
C VAL A 152 -11.79 24.83 -18.71
N ASP A 153 -12.81 24.72 -17.87
CA ASP A 153 -13.98 25.58 -17.91
C ASP A 153 -13.77 26.79 -17.01
N ASN A 154 -14.06 27.98 -17.51
CA ASN A 154 -13.93 29.24 -16.79
C ASN A 154 -15.23 30.03 -16.83
N TRP A 155 -15.79 30.35 -15.66
CA TRP A 155 -16.95 31.22 -15.46
C TRP A 155 -16.56 32.63 -14.98
N ALA A 156 -15.27 32.89 -14.76
CA ALA A 156 -14.81 34.20 -14.34
C ALA A 156 -14.71 35.16 -15.53
N GLY A 157 -14.97 36.45 -15.26
CA GLY A 157 -14.70 37.52 -16.22
C GLY A 157 -13.19 37.78 -16.45
N SER A 158 -12.32 37.16 -15.65
CA SER A 158 -10.86 37.22 -15.82
C SER A 158 -10.35 36.03 -16.63
N ARG A 159 -9.23 36.23 -17.32
CA ARG A 159 -8.51 35.15 -18.01
C ARG A 159 -7.64 34.38 -17.01
N GLY A 160 -7.25 33.17 -17.37
CA GLY A 160 -6.18 32.43 -16.71
C GLY A 160 -5.19 31.86 -17.71
N ARG A 161 -4.34 30.96 -17.22
CA ARG A 161 -3.32 30.27 -17.98
C ARG A 161 -3.02 28.92 -17.36
N VAL A 162 -3.04 27.86 -18.16
CA VAL A 162 -2.34 26.62 -17.80
C VAL A 162 -0.88 26.83 -18.17
N GLU A 163 0.04 26.62 -17.25
CA GLU A 163 1.49 26.70 -17.50
C GLU A 163 2.04 25.39 -18.02
N SER A 164 1.57 24.29 -17.45
CA SER A 164 1.92 22.93 -17.83
C SER A 164 0.81 21.98 -17.44
N TRP A 165 0.75 20.86 -18.13
CA TRP A 165 -0.05 19.72 -17.73
C TRP A 165 0.68 18.43 -18.09
N SER A 166 0.40 17.38 -17.32
CA SER A 166 0.78 16.01 -17.63
C SER A 166 -0.43 15.11 -17.41
N VAL A 167 -0.60 14.08 -18.25
CA VAL A 167 -1.53 12.99 -18.00
C VAL A 167 -0.77 11.69 -18.16
N ARG A 168 -0.81 10.88 -17.12
CA ARG A 168 -0.20 9.56 -17.05
C ARG A 168 -1.33 8.54 -17.16
N ILE A 169 -1.14 7.53 -17.99
CA ILE A 169 -2.10 6.44 -18.18
C ILE A 169 -1.34 5.14 -17.94
N SER A 170 -1.82 4.36 -16.98
CA SER A 170 -1.39 2.98 -16.74
C SER A 170 -2.36 2.03 -17.43
N TYR A 171 -1.86 0.89 -17.91
CA TYR A 171 -2.68 -0.08 -18.62
C TYR A 171 -2.93 -1.33 -17.79
N SER A 172 -4.04 -2.03 -18.02
CA SER A 172 -4.43 -3.27 -17.32
C SER A 172 -3.50 -4.49 -17.47
N ALA A 173 -2.31 -4.30 -18.05
CA ALA A 173 -1.25 -5.30 -18.11
C ALA A 173 -0.14 -4.98 -17.10
N CYS A 174 -0.40 -4.07 -16.16
CA CYS A 174 0.56 -3.49 -15.24
C CYS A 174 0.22 -3.77 -13.78
N ASP A 175 -0.63 -4.77 -13.54
CA ASP A 175 -0.82 -5.43 -12.26
C ASP A 175 -0.49 -6.91 -12.53
N ALA A 176 0.76 -7.29 -12.29
CA ALA A 176 1.26 -8.60 -12.71
C ALA A 176 0.76 -9.75 -11.82
N ASP A 177 0.23 -9.46 -10.63
CA ASP A 177 -0.31 -10.44 -9.71
C ASP A 177 -1.82 -10.30 -9.40
N ASP A 178 -2.49 -9.39 -10.12
CA ASP A 178 -3.92 -9.13 -10.13
C ASP A 178 -4.47 -8.80 -8.72
N ASP A 179 -3.72 -8.04 -7.92
CA ASP A 179 -4.05 -7.71 -6.53
C ASP A 179 -4.69 -6.32 -6.34
N GLY A 180 -4.70 -5.50 -7.39
CA GLY A 180 -5.23 -4.15 -7.41
C GLY A 180 -4.23 -3.05 -7.05
N ALA A 181 -2.96 -3.38 -6.83
CA ALA A 181 -1.85 -2.44 -6.78
C ALA A 181 -1.06 -2.50 -8.10
N GLU A 182 -0.85 -1.35 -8.72
CA GLU A 182 -0.15 -1.32 -10.00
C GLU A 182 1.35 -1.55 -9.80
N ASP A 183 1.99 -2.29 -10.71
CA ASP A 183 3.39 -2.75 -10.69
C ASP A 183 4.42 -1.65 -10.35
N HIS A 184 4.12 -0.39 -10.67
CA HIS A 184 5.04 0.72 -10.44
C HIS A 184 4.89 1.38 -9.07
N THR A 185 3.78 1.10 -8.38
CA THR A 185 3.49 1.46 -6.99
C THR A 185 3.49 0.25 -6.05
N ASP A 186 3.41 -0.95 -6.61
CA ASP A 186 3.33 -2.21 -5.89
C ASP A 186 4.69 -2.59 -5.29
N ASN A 187 4.75 -2.68 -3.97
CA ASN A 187 5.94 -3.10 -3.25
C ASN A 187 6.16 -4.63 -3.31
N CYS A 188 5.27 -5.40 -3.95
CA CYS A 188 5.42 -6.83 -4.24
C CYS A 188 4.86 -7.27 -5.61
N THR A 189 5.31 -6.66 -6.71
CA THR A 189 4.98 -6.96 -8.15
C THR A 189 4.77 -8.41 -8.64
N GLY A 190 5.02 -9.45 -7.84
CA GLY A 190 4.70 -10.83 -8.21
C GLY A 190 4.10 -11.65 -7.06
N VAL A 191 3.69 -11.00 -5.97
CA VAL A 191 3.09 -11.61 -4.79
C VAL A 191 1.99 -10.69 -4.23
N ALA A 192 0.75 -11.01 -4.61
CA ALA A 192 -0.43 -10.27 -4.21
C ALA A 192 -0.44 -9.89 -2.71
N ASN A 193 -0.44 -8.58 -2.47
CA ASN A 193 -0.56 -7.89 -1.20
C ASN A 193 -1.37 -6.58 -1.35
N PRO A 194 -2.71 -6.65 -1.53
CA PRO A 194 -3.54 -5.47 -1.79
C PRO A 194 -3.51 -4.38 -0.70
N ASP A 195 -3.03 -4.71 0.50
CA ASP A 195 -2.89 -3.77 1.61
C ASP A 195 -1.57 -3.00 1.59
N GLN A 196 -0.66 -3.34 0.67
CA GLN A 196 0.63 -2.72 0.44
C GLN A 196 1.45 -2.56 1.75
N SER A 197 1.27 -3.50 2.68
CA SER A 197 1.95 -3.46 3.99
C SER A 197 3.47 -3.54 3.81
N ASP A 198 4.18 -2.58 4.40
CA ASP A 198 5.64 -2.48 4.45
C ASP A 198 6.02 -1.99 5.85
N ARG A 199 6.36 -2.93 6.74
CA ARG A 199 6.53 -2.66 8.18
C ARG A 199 7.83 -1.96 8.52
N ASP A 200 8.89 -2.25 7.80
CA ASP A 200 10.22 -1.68 8.04
C ASP A 200 10.52 -0.48 7.13
N ALA A 201 9.64 -0.22 6.16
CA ALA A 201 9.65 0.91 5.24
C ALA A 201 10.87 0.89 4.30
N ASP A 202 11.29 -0.30 3.87
CA ASP A 202 12.39 -0.47 2.92
C ASP A 202 11.94 -0.45 1.44
N GLY A 203 10.62 -0.46 1.20
CA GLY A 203 10.00 -0.45 -0.12
C GLY A 203 9.72 -1.84 -0.69
N ILE A 204 9.95 -2.91 0.07
CA ILE A 204 9.59 -4.29 -0.23
C ILE A 204 8.42 -4.67 0.67
N GLY A 205 7.30 -5.13 0.10
CA GLY A 205 6.13 -5.44 0.90
C GLY A 205 6.32 -6.68 1.79
N ASP A 206 5.63 -6.73 2.93
CA ASP A 206 5.69 -7.81 3.92
C ASP A 206 5.39 -9.22 3.34
N ALA A 207 4.73 -9.27 2.19
CA ALA A 207 4.37 -10.50 1.49
C ALA A 207 5.55 -11.11 0.70
N CYS A 208 6.45 -10.27 0.20
CA CYS A 208 7.61 -10.66 -0.62
C CYS A 208 8.95 -10.34 0.05
N ASP A 209 8.94 -9.67 1.20
CA ASP A 209 10.11 -9.43 2.03
C ASP A 209 10.49 -10.65 2.88
N GLY A 210 11.79 -10.91 3.00
CA GLY A 210 12.39 -11.97 3.80
C GLY A 210 12.88 -11.53 5.18
N ASP A 211 12.81 -10.25 5.53
CA ASP A 211 13.14 -9.65 6.84
C ASP A 211 12.07 -8.63 7.24
N THR A 212 10.83 -9.10 7.45
CA THR A 212 9.60 -8.28 7.50
C THR A 212 9.60 -7.16 8.57
N ASP A 213 10.49 -7.20 9.56
CA ASP A 213 10.60 -6.15 10.56
C ASP A 213 11.93 -5.38 10.55
N GLY A 214 12.81 -5.69 9.60
CA GLY A 214 14.05 -4.96 9.34
C GLY A 214 15.05 -5.00 10.50
N ASP A 215 15.01 -6.01 11.36
CA ASP A 215 15.93 -6.13 12.50
C ASP A 215 17.27 -6.81 12.16
N GLY A 216 17.40 -7.30 10.93
CA GLY A 216 18.57 -7.95 10.39
C GLY A 216 18.57 -9.48 10.56
N LEU A 217 17.47 -10.06 11.04
CA LEU A 217 17.25 -11.50 11.10
C LEU A 217 16.17 -11.93 10.12
N VAL A 218 16.56 -12.71 9.11
CA VAL A 218 15.59 -13.25 8.15
C VAL A 218 14.45 -13.99 8.85
N ASP A 219 13.24 -13.85 8.32
CA ASP A 219 11.97 -14.36 8.87
C ASP A 219 12.01 -15.83 9.29
N THR A 220 12.80 -16.63 8.58
CA THR A 220 12.94 -18.07 8.85
C THR A 220 13.68 -18.40 10.14
N VAL A 221 14.45 -17.45 10.69
CA VAL A 221 15.20 -17.59 11.94
C VAL A 221 14.79 -16.57 13.01
N ASP A 222 14.02 -15.56 12.64
CA ASP A 222 13.46 -14.61 13.59
C ASP A 222 12.32 -15.22 14.42
N GLY A 223 12.47 -15.12 15.73
CA GLY A 223 11.48 -15.54 16.71
C GLY A 223 10.25 -14.64 16.79
N CYS A 224 10.32 -13.40 16.32
CA CYS A 224 9.29 -12.39 16.42
C CYS A 224 9.12 -11.53 15.14
N ARG A 225 9.12 -12.18 13.96
CA ARG A 225 8.95 -11.66 12.57
C ARG A 225 8.33 -10.27 12.32
N LEU A 226 7.43 -9.81 13.16
CA LEU A 226 6.66 -8.58 12.98
C LEU A 226 7.03 -7.49 13.98
N VAL A 227 8.09 -7.66 14.77
CA VAL A 227 8.47 -6.77 15.89
C VAL A 227 9.99 -6.68 16.01
N ALA A 228 10.54 -5.67 15.32
CA ALA A 228 11.96 -5.44 15.23
C ALA A 228 12.66 -5.42 16.60
N ALA A 229 13.66 -6.28 16.80
CA ALA A 229 14.45 -6.29 18.02
C ALA A 229 15.86 -6.82 17.83
N ALA A 230 16.85 -5.94 18.04
CA ALA A 230 18.29 -6.24 18.05
C ALA A 230 18.73 -7.22 19.18
N THR A 231 18.28 -8.47 19.09
CA THR A 231 18.49 -9.58 20.02
C THR A 231 18.79 -10.82 19.20
N ALA A 232 19.42 -11.82 19.81
CA ALA A 232 19.80 -13.03 19.08
C ALA A 232 18.60 -13.88 18.63
N SER A 233 17.42 -13.66 19.21
CA SER A 233 16.19 -14.36 18.81
C SER A 233 15.22 -13.49 17.99
N GLY A 234 15.61 -12.25 17.65
CA GLY A 234 14.75 -11.22 17.05
C GLY A 234 13.51 -10.85 17.87
N CYS A 235 13.46 -11.23 19.16
CA CYS A 235 12.34 -10.91 20.03
C CYS A 235 12.69 -9.83 21.05
N PRO A 236 11.79 -8.87 21.34
CA PRO A 236 12.06 -7.82 22.29
C PRO A 236 12.34 -8.37 23.69
N ARG A 237 13.35 -7.79 24.36
CA ARG A 237 13.65 -8.09 25.76
C ARG A 237 12.67 -7.39 26.68
N VAL A 238 11.84 -8.17 27.36
CA VAL A 238 10.78 -7.64 28.22
C VAL A 238 11.04 -7.93 29.70
N GLY A 239 10.89 -6.90 30.52
CA GLY A 239 11.04 -7.00 31.97
C GLY A 239 9.96 -7.89 32.64
N THR A 240 10.37 -8.69 33.62
CA THR A 240 9.44 -9.35 34.54
C THR A 240 9.64 -8.87 35.97
N ARG A 241 8.52 -8.67 36.69
CA ARG A 241 8.50 -8.21 38.08
C ARG A 241 7.72 -9.18 38.94
N THR A 242 8.41 -9.81 39.90
CA THR A 242 7.78 -10.80 40.78
C THR A 242 7.63 -10.26 42.20
N ARG A 243 6.43 -10.43 42.78
CA ARG A 243 6.15 -10.12 44.20
C ARG A 243 5.76 -11.39 44.95
N LEU A 244 6.16 -11.45 46.22
CA LEU A 244 5.79 -12.48 47.19
C LEU A 244 5.25 -11.80 48.44
N GLY A 245 4.18 -12.35 48.99
CA GLY A 245 3.53 -11.91 50.21
C GLY A 245 3.02 -13.09 51.03
N LYS A 246 2.37 -12.77 52.14
CA LYS A 246 1.69 -13.73 53.02
C LYS A 246 0.21 -13.43 52.97
N ASP A 247 -0.59 -14.47 52.97
CA ASP A 247 -2.05 -14.39 52.98
C ASP A 247 -2.57 -15.67 53.63
N GLU A 248 -3.35 -15.54 54.70
CA GLU A 248 -4.02 -16.61 55.46
C GLU A 248 -3.38 -18.02 55.36
N GLY A 249 -2.26 -18.23 56.07
CA GLY A 249 -1.59 -19.54 56.12
C GLY A 249 -0.91 -19.97 54.81
N ARG A 250 -0.80 -19.09 53.82
CA ARG A 250 -0.18 -19.32 52.51
C ARG A 250 0.87 -18.26 52.17
N LEU A 251 1.77 -18.65 51.30
CA LEU A 251 2.58 -17.70 50.53
C LEU A 251 1.90 -17.48 49.19
N VAL A 252 1.58 -16.22 48.89
CA VAL A 252 0.95 -15.81 47.64
C VAL A 252 1.86 -14.85 46.90
N GLY A 253 1.81 -14.88 45.58
CA GLY A 253 2.58 -13.95 44.78
C GLY A 253 2.06 -13.77 43.38
N ARG A 254 2.68 -12.84 42.67
CA ARG A 254 2.32 -12.51 41.29
C ARG A 254 3.56 -12.16 40.47
N VAL A 255 3.64 -12.75 39.28
CA VAL A 255 4.53 -12.33 38.19
C VAL A 255 3.79 -11.28 37.35
N ARG A 256 4.43 -10.14 37.09
CA ARG A 256 3.91 -9.05 36.26
C ARG A 256 4.87 -8.80 35.10
N SER A 257 4.33 -8.64 33.91
CA SER A 257 5.03 -8.23 32.70
C SER A 257 3.99 -7.67 31.74
N ASP A 258 4.41 -6.78 30.86
CA ASP A 258 3.54 -6.18 29.85
C ASP A 258 3.20 -7.22 28.76
N VAL A 259 4.10 -8.16 28.52
CA VAL A 259 3.87 -9.34 27.68
C VAL A 259 3.20 -10.47 28.48
N ARG A 260 2.05 -10.95 27.99
CA ARG A 260 1.27 -12.03 28.64
C ARG A 260 2.07 -13.33 28.77
N ALA A 261 2.84 -13.70 27.75
CA ALA A 261 3.67 -14.90 27.74
C ALA A 261 4.72 -14.90 28.86
N CYS A 262 5.24 -13.72 29.23
CA CYS A 262 6.20 -13.55 30.32
C CYS A 262 5.61 -13.60 31.74
N ARG A 263 4.28 -13.75 31.88
CA ARG A 263 3.62 -13.91 33.20
C ARG A 263 2.72 -15.14 33.29
N SER A 264 2.22 -15.65 32.17
CA SER A 264 1.28 -16.78 32.12
C SER A 264 2.03 -18.11 32.12
N GLY A 265 1.68 -19.04 33.01
CA GLY A 265 2.26 -20.40 32.99
C GLY A 265 3.71 -20.51 33.46
N VAL A 266 4.34 -19.38 33.81
CA VAL A 266 5.77 -19.28 34.13
C VAL A 266 6.14 -20.06 35.38
N GLU A 267 7.30 -20.71 35.36
CA GLU A 267 7.84 -21.40 36.53
C GLU A 267 8.40 -20.44 37.57
N VAL A 268 7.94 -20.60 38.80
CA VAL A 268 8.32 -19.79 39.96
C VAL A 268 8.95 -20.70 41.00
N THR A 269 10.25 -20.52 41.24
CA THR A 269 10.97 -21.31 42.23
C THR A 269 10.96 -20.61 43.59
N LEU A 270 10.34 -21.24 44.60
CA LEU A 270 10.42 -20.79 45.99
C LEU A 270 11.74 -21.23 46.61
N LYS A 271 12.46 -20.26 47.20
CA LYS A 271 13.73 -20.48 47.91
C LYS A 271 13.66 -19.99 49.35
N ARG A 272 14.34 -20.71 50.24
CA ARG A 272 14.62 -20.27 51.61
C ARG A 272 16.04 -19.73 51.68
N ALA A 273 16.18 -18.51 52.18
CA ALA A 273 17.48 -17.89 52.37
C ALA A 273 18.26 -18.56 53.52
N LYS A 274 19.51 -18.93 53.27
CA LYS A 274 20.40 -19.59 54.24
C LYS A 274 21.81 -18.97 54.21
N PRO A 275 22.59 -19.06 55.31
CA PRO A 275 24.02 -18.79 55.25
C PRO A 275 24.68 -19.76 54.25
N GLY A 276 25.49 -19.25 53.32
CA GLY A 276 26.08 -20.04 52.24
C GLY A 276 25.13 -20.22 51.05
N ARG A 277 24.43 -21.36 50.98
CA ARG A 277 23.61 -21.76 49.81
C ARG A 277 22.12 -21.75 50.13
N ASP A 278 21.35 -20.98 49.35
CA ASP A 278 19.91 -20.93 49.46
C ASP A 278 19.25 -22.27 49.07
N LEU A 279 18.28 -22.71 49.89
CA LEU A 279 17.59 -23.99 49.70
C LEU A 279 16.41 -23.82 48.74
N ARG A 280 16.41 -24.56 47.63
CA ARG A 280 15.25 -24.69 46.72
C ARG A 280 14.19 -25.56 47.39
N LEU A 281 12.96 -25.05 47.50
CA LEU A 281 11.88 -25.77 48.18
C LEU A 281 10.90 -26.40 47.20
N VAL A 282 10.31 -25.57 46.34
CA VAL A 282 9.25 -26.00 45.42
C VAL A 282 9.28 -25.16 44.16
N VAL A 283 8.92 -25.79 43.05
CA VAL A 283 8.64 -25.13 41.78
C VAL A 283 7.13 -25.03 41.64
N LEU A 284 6.64 -23.82 41.44
CA LEU A 284 5.24 -23.54 41.20
C LEU A 284 5.08 -23.10 39.75
N ARG A 285 3.89 -23.25 39.18
CA ARG A 285 3.52 -22.59 37.92
C ARG A 285 2.55 -21.44 38.20
N ALA A 286 2.82 -20.29 37.60
CA ALA A 286 1.92 -19.15 37.64
C ALA A 286 0.67 -19.44 36.79
N ARG A 287 -0.49 -19.00 37.25
CA ARG A 287 -1.73 -19.04 36.47
C ARG A 287 -1.66 -18.06 35.29
N SER A 288 -2.65 -18.09 34.39
CA SER A 288 -2.78 -17.12 33.28
C SER A 288 -2.74 -15.65 33.73
N SER A 289 -3.19 -15.37 34.97
CA SER A 289 -3.13 -14.04 35.60
C SER A 289 -1.77 -13.68 36.20
N GLY A 290 -0.77 -14.55 36.11
CA GLY A 290 0.53 -14.43 36.76
C GLY A 290 0.52 -14.75 38.26
N ARG A 291 -0.64 -15.09 38.84
CA ARG A 291 -0.79 -15.39 40.27
C ARG A 291 -0.31 -16.81 40.58
N PHE A 292 0.34 -17.00 41.73
CA PHE A 292 0.70 -18.31 42.26
C PHE A 292 0.51 -18.33 43.79
N SER A 293 0.31 -19.52 44.34
CA SER A 293 0.25 -19.71 45.79
C SER A 293 0.79 -21.07 46.20
N THR A 294 1.27 -21.15 47.44
CA THR A 294 1.65 -22.41 48.08
C THR A 294 1.36 -22.33 49.58
N ARG A 295 1.28 -23.50 50.24
CA ARG A 295 1.12 -23.56 51.70
C ARG A 295 2.31 -22.88 52.39
N MET A 296 2.07 -22.24 53.53
CA MET A 296 3.14 -21.59 54.26
C MET A 296 4.17 -22.63 54.76
N PRO A 297 5.48 -22.41 54.55
CA PRO A 297 6.50 -23.32 55.05
C PRO A 297 6.50 -23.40 56.58
N ARG A 298 6.64 -24.62 57.13
CA ARG A 298 6.65 -24.85 58.59
C ARG A 298 7.87 -24.28 59.30
N SER A 299 8.99 -24.10 58.59
CA SER A 299 10.20 -23.56 59.19
C SER A 299 10.21 -22.03 59.17
N ALA A 300 10.51 -21.40 60.31
CA ALA A 300 10.76 -19.96 60.36
C ALA A 300 11.96 -19.57 59.46
N GLY A 301 11.90 -18.39 58.84
CA GLY A 301 12.98 -17.91 57.99
C GLY A 301 12.58 -16.82 57.00
N ARG A 302 13.52 -16.46 56.12
CA ARG A 302 13.29 -15.53 55.00
C ARG A 302 13.13 -16.32 53.71
N TYR A 303 12.04 -16.09 53.01
CA TYR A 303 11.67 -16.78 51.78
C TYR A 303 11.56 -15.78 50.64
N TYR A 304 11.91 -16.19 49.43
CA TYR A 304 11.73 -15.38 48.23
C TYR A 304 11.49 -16.30 47.05
N VAL A 305 10.96 -15.74 45.96
CA VAL A 305 10.79 -16.48 44.72
C VAL A 305 11.72 -15.96 43.64
N VAL A 306 12.07 -16.84 42.72
CA VAL A 306 12.84 -16.55 41.52
C VAL A 306 12.06 -17.03 40.31
N VAL A 307 11.96 -16.17 39.31
CA VAL A 307 11.57 -16.48 37.94
C VAL A 307 12.84 -16.39 37.10
N ARG A 308 13.15 -17.45 36.36
CA ARG A 308 14.31 -17.47 35.46
C ARG A 308 13.98 -16.70 34.19
N SER A 309 15.02 -16.29 33.45
CA SER A 309 14.81 -15.84 32.08
C SER A 309 14.23 -16.99 31.27
N GLN A 310 13.35 -16.67 30.33
CA GLN A 310 12.73 -17.64 29.44
C GLN A 310 12.48 -16.98 28.09
N TYR A 311 12.65 -17.76 27.02
CA TYR A 311 12.25 -17.36 25.70
C TYR A 311 10.77 -17.69 25.51
N ALA A 312 9.98 -16.72 25.05
CA ALA A 312 8.59 -16.90 24.67
C ALA A 312 8.49 -16.71 23.14
N PRO A 313 8.37 -17.79 22.36
CA PRO A 313 8.30 -17.72 20.89
C PRO A 313 7.18 -16.79 20.41
N GLY A 314 7.47 -15.95 19.42
CA GLY A 314 6.53 -14.98 18.86
C GLY A 314 6.12 -13.87 19.83
N ALA A 315 6.82 -13.69 20.95
CA ALA A 315 6.43 -12.73 21.97
C ALA A 315 7.56 -11.92 22.59
N ALA A 316 8.57 -12.57 23.20
CA ALA A 316 9.63 -11.85 23.92
C ALA A 316 10.74 -12.76 24.47
N GLU A 317 11.93 -12.18 24.64
CA GLU A 317 12.90 -12.65 25.62
C GLU A 317 12.53 -12.14 27.03
N CYS A 318 11.90 -12.99 27.84
CA CYS A 318 11.45 -12.61 29.18
C CYS A 318 12.62 -12.56 30.18
N ALA A 319 12.89 -11.38 30.75
CA ALA A 319 13.95 -11.20 31.73
C ALA A 319 13.68 -11.99 33.03
N SER A 320 14.76 -12.42 33.70
CA SER A 320 14.65 -13.05 35.02
C SER A 320 14.20 -12.05 36.09
N SER A 321 13.60 -12.54 37.18
CA SER A 321 13.12 -11.68 38.26
C SER A 321 13.15 -12.37 39.62
N ARG A 322 13.35 -11.56 40.66
CA ARG A 322 13.42 -12.02 42.05
C ARG A 322 12.55 -11.14 42.93
N SER A 323 11.74 -11.77 43.79
CA SER A 323 10.95 -11.02 44.76
C SER A 323 11.80 -10.51 45.92
N LYS A 324 11.30 -9.48 46.63
CA LYS A 324 11.76 -9.17 47.99
C LYS A 324 11.60 -10.40 48.90
N LYS A 325 12.46 -10.48 49.92
CA LYS A 325 12.41 -11.54 50.94
C LYS A 325 11.25 -11.30 51.91
N VAL A 326 10.45 -12.33 52.16
CA VAL A 326 9.34 -12.36 53.10
C VAL A 326 9.75 -13.14 54.34
N ARG A 327 9.55 -12.57 55.53
CA ARG A 327 9.81 -13.25 56.81
C ARG A 327 8.58 -14.07 57.24
N VAL A 328 8.80 -15.36 57.41
CA VAL A 328 7.85 -16.31 58.02
C VAL A 328 8.32 -16.53 59.47
N ARG A 329 7.41 -16.30 60.41
CA ARG A 329 7.60 -16.56 61.84
C ARG A 329 6.86 -17.87 62.17
N ARG A 330 7.33 -18.57 63.20
CA ARG A 330 6.66 -19.75 63.72
C ARG A 330 5.50 -19.32 64.61
#